data_AF-A0A1M4M5D8-F1
#
_entry.id   AF-A0A1M4M5D8-F1
#
_cell.length_a   1.000
_cell.length_b   1.000
_cell.length_c   1.000
_cell.angle_alpha   90.00
_cell.angle_beta   90.00
_cell.angle_gamma   90.00
#
_symmetry.space_group_name_H-M   'P 1'
#
loop_
_entity.id
_entity.type
_entity.pdbx_description
1 polymer ?
#
loop_
_entity_poly.entity_id
_entity_poly.type
_entity_poly.pdbx_seq_one_letter_code
_entity_poly.pdbx_strand_id
1 'polypeptide(L)' 'MIIEDEEKIARFIELELKYEGYEVEKVFNGRDGLELATTQPFDLILLFYLTSCCQN' A
#
# COMPACT_ATOMS: atom_id res chain seq x y z
N MET A 1 3.73 3.29 -2.91
CA MET A 1 3.37 2.18 -2.00
C MET A 1 1.88 1.92 -2.06
N ILE A 2 1.47 0.65 -2.01
CA ILE A 2 0.07 0.22 -1.93
C ILE A 2 -0.14 -0.43 -0.55
N ILE A 3 -1.16 0.03 0.18
CA ILE A 3 -1.63 -0.59 1.44
C ILE A 3 -3.05 -1.12 1.17
N GLU A 4 -3.16 -2.44 1.01
CA GLU A 4 -4.36 -3.14 0.54
C GLU A 4 -4.35 -4.57 1.10
N ASP A 5 -5.39 -4.97 1.84
CA ASP A 5 -5.45 -6.28 2.49
C ASP A 5 -5.89 -7.40 1.54
N GLU A 6 -6.54 -7.07 0.42
CA GLU A 6 -6.88 -8.03 -0.63
C GLU A 6 -5.75 -8.21 -1.66
N GLU A 7 -5.01 -9.33 -1.57
CA GLU A 7 -3.85 -9.62 -2.45
C GLU A 7 -4.18 -9.52 -3.95
N LYS A 8 -5.38 -9.94 -4.37
CA LYS A 8 -5.81 -9.87 -5.77
C LYS A 8 -5.95 -8.42 -6.25
N ILE A 9 -6.51 -7.54 -5.41
CA ILE A 9 -6.66 -6.12 -5.71
C ILE A 9 -5.27 -5.46 -5.75
N ALA A 10 -4.44 -5.72 -4.73
CA ALA A 10 -3.08 -5.19 -4.66
C ALA A 10 -2.24 -5.62 -5.89
N ARG A 11 -2.38 -6.87 -6.35
CA ARG A 11 -1.69 -7.39 -7.53
C ARG A 11 -2.19 -6.74 -8.82
N PHE A 12 -3.48 -6.50 -8.95
CA PHE A 12 -4.04 -5.81 -10.11
C PHE A 12 -3.48 -4.39 -10.22
N ILE A 13 -3.54 -3.60 -9.13
CA ILE A 13 -3.04 -2.23 -9.10
C ILE A 13 -1.52 -2.18 -9.34
N GLU A 14 -0.76 -3.11 -8.76
CA GLU A 14 0.69 -3.23 -8.99
C GLU A 14 1.04 -3.42 -10.47
N LEU A 15 0.29 -4.27 -11.19
CA LEU A 15 0.54 -4.53 -12.61
C LEU A 15 0.32 -3.27 -13.46
N GLU A 16 -0.77 -2.53 -13.22
CA GLU A 16 -1.06 -1.29 -13.94
C GLU A 16 -0.01 -0.20 -13.64
N LEU A 17 0.37 -0.02 -12.38
CA LEU A 17 1.39 0.96 -12.00
C LEU A 17 2.77 0.60 -12.55
N LYS A 18 3.15 -0.69 -12.52
CA LYS A 18 4.40 -1.13 -13.14
C LYS A 18 4.39 -0.96 -14.66
N TYR A 19 3.24 -1.17 -15.30
CA TYR A 19 3.07 -0.92 -16.73
C TYR A 19 3.29 0.56 -17.08
N GLU A 20 2.82 1.47 -16.23
CA GLU A 20 3.07 2.93 -16.33
C GLU A 20 4.49 3.36 -15.88
N GLY A 21 5.35 2.41 -15.48
CA GLY A 21 6.76 2.66 -15.15
C GLY A 21 7.03 3.03 -13.69
N TYR A 22 6.06 2.86 -12.79
CA TYR A 22 6.27 3.09 -11.36
C TYR A 22 6.96 1.90 -10.68
N GLU A 23 7.81 2.20 -9.69
CA GLU A 23 8.23 1.23 -8.69
C GLU A 23 7.16 1.09 -7.62
N VAL A 24 6.81 -0.16 -7.29
CA VAL A 24 5.67 -0.46 -6.43
C VAL A 24 6.08 -1.38 -5.29
N GLU A 25 6.01 -0.84 -4.07
CA GLU A 25 6.04 -1.59 -2.81
C GLU A 25 4.61 -1.88 -2.33
N LYS A 26 4.35 -3.08 -1.82
CA LYS A 26 3.03 -3.54 -1.37
C LYS A 26 3.05 -3.94 0.10
N VAL A 27 2.00 -3.56 0.82
CA VAL A 27 1.80 -3.92 2.22
C VAL A 27 0.35 -4.34 2.42
N PHE A 28 0.12 -5.41 3.18
CA PHE A 28 -1.20 -6.04 3.32
C PHE A 28 -1.91 -5.70 4.64
N ASN A 29 -1.38 -4.74 5.39
CA ASN A 29 -2.02 -4.24 6.61
C ASN A 29 -1.61 -2.80 6.89
N GLY A 30 -2.46 -2.08 7.63
CA GLY A 30 -2.24 -0.66 7.92
C GLY A 30 -1.08 -0.39 8.88
N ARG A 31 -0.74 -1.31 9.79
CA ARG A 31 0.33 -1.10 10.79
C ARG A 31 1.69 -1.04 10.11
N ASP A 32 2.01 -2.06 9.32
CA ASP A 32 3.26 -2.12 8.58
C ASP A 32 3.31 -0.99 7.53
N GLY A 33 2.15 -0.68 6.93
CA GLY A 33 2.03 0.42 5.97
C GLY A 33 2.34 1.79 6.59
N LEU A 34 1.87 2.03 7.82
CA LEU A 34 2.15 3.25 8.58
C LEU A 34 3.63 3.34 9.00
N GLU A 35 4.20 2.23 9.47
CA GLU A 35 5.61 2.16 9.81
C GLU A 35 6.48 2.49 8.59
N LEU A 36 6.20 1.88 7.44
CA LEU A 36 6.94 2.14 6.21
C LEU A 36 6.76 3.59 5.72
N ALA A 37 5.52 4.09 5.72
CA ALA A 37 5.22 5.47 5.30
C ALA A 37 5.96 6.54 6.12
N THR A 38 6.29 6.24 7.39
CA THR A 38 6.96 7.18 8.29
C THR A 38 8.48 7.01 8.32
N THR A 39 8.99 5.88 7.84
CA THR A 39 10.43 5.54 7.88
C THR A 39 11.11 5.58 6.51
N GLN A 40 10.34 5.55 5.42
CA GLN A 40 10.86 5.55 4.06
C GLN A 40 10.14 6.60 3.20
N PRO A 41 10.86 7.25 2.26
CA PRO A 41 10.24 8.19 1.34
C PRO A 41 9.40 7.45 0.30
N PHE A 42 8.20 7.96 0.05
CA PHE A 42 7.34 7.52 -1.05
C PHE A 42 6.75 8.75 -1.76
N ASP A 43 6.77 8.75 -3.09
CA ASP A 43 6.15 9.82 -3.88
C ASP A 43 4.62 9.73 -3.89
N LEU A 44 4.09 8.51 -3.72
CA LEU A 44 2.66 8.23 -3.68
C LEU A 44 2.36 7.04 -2.76
N ILE A 45 1.34 7.18 -1.91
CA ILE A 45 0.79 6.12 -1.08
C ILE A 45 -0.68 5.93 -1.45
N LEU A 46 -1.04 4.74 -1.92
CA LEU A 46 -2.41 4.31 -2.14
C LEU A 46 -2.85 3.50 -0.92
N LEU A 47 -3.88 3.96 -0.22
CA LEU A 47 -4.37 3.36 1.01
C LEU A 47 -5.84 2.97 0.86
N PHE A 48 -6.15 1.68 0.98
CA PHE A 48 -7.51 1.19 0.97
C PHE A 48 -8.02 1.04 2.42
N TYR A 49 -9.06 1.83 2.74
CA TYR A 49 -9.93 1.77 3.93
C TYR A 49 -9.30 1.53 5.32
N LEU A 50 -9.35 2.55 6.19
CA LEU A 50 -8.60 2.66 7.46
C LEU A 50 -9.33 2.14 8.72
N THR A 51 -10.40 1.35 8.65
CA THR A 51 -11.30 1.21 9.82
C THR A 51 -10.87 0.23 10.90
N SER A 52 -9.86 -0.60 10.68
CA SER A 52 -9.38 -1.57 11.68
C SER A 52 -7.99 -1.24 12.25
N CYS A 53 -7.29 -0.22 11.76
CA CYS A 53 -5.94 0.12 12.23
C CYS A 53 -5.93 0.91 13.56
N CYS A 54 -7.07 1.50 13.96
CA CYS A 54 -7.20 2.32 15.17
C CYS A 54 -7.99 1.65 16.30
N GLN A 55 -8.38 0.38 16.18
CA GLN A 55 -8.95 -0.35 17.32
C GLN A 55 -7.83 -1.00 18.12
N ASN A 56 -7.57 -0.35 19.25
CA ASN A 56 -6.75 -0.84 20.36
C ASN A 56 -7.24 -2.20 20.86
#